data_AF-A0A524JHK4-F1
#
_entry.id   AF-A0A524JHK4-F1
#
_cell.length_a   1.000
_cell.length_b   1.000
_cell.length_c   1.000
_cell.angle_alpha   90.00
_cell.angle_beta   90.00
_cell.angle_gamma   90.00
#
_symmetry.space_group_name_H-M   'P 1'
#
loop_
_entity.id
_entity.type
_entity.pdbx_description
1 polymer ?
#
loop_
_entity_poly.entity_id
_entity_poly.type
_entity_poly.pdbx_seq_one_letter_code
_entity_poly.pdbx_strand_id
1 'polypeptide(L)'
;MIRLQSLDSCPLCQSPQISLFIKGTVALEKISAADFKITDSHYGLRWTFFSCSSCGFVFANPCPAQETIAEFYANLADEEYNQESEGRGRNFATILQRLLPYAPPGSLLLDVGAASGIFLSLAREAGYRVEGIEPSVALVADAERLYGLKLFCGTVEQFCTNEKFAVITLLDVLEHVTDPGTFLKNLNGFLAPGGMLVIVTPDIGSLAARIMGGRWWHYRVAHLNFFNSRSLVWLMEKHGFEIVLRKRFAWNFSAYYLLTRLLPFLKGKALQTWLKKLHLKLQLHDSWEIYVKKKER
;
A
#
# COMPACT_ATOMS: atom_id res chain seq x y z
N MET A 1 -5.41 8.11 23.54
CA MET A 1 -5.88 9.29 22.79
C MET A 1 -4.98 9.44 21.58
N ILE A 2 -5.52 9.57 20.37
CA ILE A 2 -4.72 9.63 19.13
C ILE A 2 -3.87 10.90 19.16
N ARG A 3 -2.55 10.74 19.11
CA ARG A 3 -1.63 11.87 19.06
C ARG A 3 -1.60 12.42 17.63
N LEU A 4 -1.85 13.71 17.48
CA LEU A 4 -1.89 14.40 16.20
C LEU A 4 -0.80 15.47 16.14
N GLN A 5 -0.21 15.63 14.96
CA GLN A 5 0.79 16.65 14.67
C GLN A 5 0.31 17.49 13.49
N SER A 6 0.19 18.80 13.71
CA SER A 6 -0.09 19.74 12.61
C SER A 6 1.19 20.02 11.85
N LEU A 7 1.06 20.16 10.52
CA LEU A 7 2.15 20.50 9.61
C LEU A 7 1.91 21.89 9.03
N ASP A 8 2.90 22.76 9.14
CA ASP A 8 2.88 24.13 8.58
C ASP A 8 3.44 24.20 7.14
N SER A 9 3.99 23.08 6.65
CA SER A 9 4.56 22.96 5.32
C SER A 9 4.29 21.57 4.74
N CYS A 10 4.46 21.44 3.42
CA CYS A 10 4.29 20.17 2.73
C CYS A 10 5.35 19.16 3.20
N PRO A 11 4.98 17.98 3.73
CA PRO A 11 5.96 17.01 4.22
C PRO A 11 6.83 16.44 3.09
N LEU A 12 6.30 16.45 1.85
CA LEU A 12 7.02 16.02 0.67
C LEU A 12 8.06 17.08 0.26
N CYS A 13 7.62 18.27 -0.19
CA CYS A 13 8.49 19.28 -0.80
C CYS A 13 8.92 20.45 0.09
N GLN A 14 8.50 20.49 1.36
CA GLN A 14 8.80 21.53 2.34
C GLN A 14 8.27 22.94 1.98
N SER A 15 7.49 23.07 0.89
CA SER A 15 6.82 24.31 0.54
C SER A 15 5.78 24.70 1.59
N PRO A 16 5.71 25.97 2.02
CA PRO A 16 4.66 26.46 2.91
C PRO A 16 3.31 26.66 2.18
N GLN A 17 3.27 26.48 0.85
CA GLN A 17 2.06 26.69 0.05
C GLN A 17 1.12 25.49 0.15
N ILE A 18 0.58 25.28 1.35
CA ILE A 18 -0.41 24.25 1.65
C ILE A 18 -1.76 24.90 1.94
N SER A 19 -2.83 24.24 1.52
CA SER A 19 -4.20 24.72 1.73
C SER A 19 -5.13 23.55 1.98
N LEU A 20 -6.23 23.80 2.71
CA LEU A 20 -7.28 22.83 2.94
C LEU A 20 -7.78 22.29 1.60
N PHE A 21 -7.66 20.97 1.41
CA PHE A 21 -8.12 20.29 0.21
C PHE A 21 -9.52 19.73 0.41
N ILE A 22 -9.73 18.97 1.48
CA ILE A 22 -11.04 18.46 1.86
C ILE A 22 -11.13 18.30 3.37
N LYS A 23 -12.28 18.67 3.94
CA LYS A 23 -12.55 18.48 5.37
C LYS A 23 -12.74 17.00 5.69
N GLY A 24 -12.18 16.60 6.83
CA GLY A 24 -12.32 15.27 7.40
C GLY A 24 -13.74 14.99 7.87
N THR A 25 -14.05 13.70 7.94
CA THR A 25 -15.33 13.16 8.45
C THR A 25 -15.14 12.22 9.63
N VAL A 26 -13.88 11.88 9.94
CA VAL A 26 -13.55 10.94 11.00
C VAL A 26 -13.72 11.58 12.39
N ALA A 27 -14.37 10.83 13.29
CA ALA A 27 -14.44 11.15 14.71
C ALA A 27 -13.29 10.42 15.42
N LEU A 28 -12.29 11.17 15.91
CA LEU A 28 -11.01 10.63 16.39
C LEU A 28 -11.19 9.61 17.52
N GLU A 29 -12.17 9.83 18.38
CA GLU A 29 -12.50 8.97 19.51
C GLU A 29 -13.11 7.62 19.10
N LYS A 30 -13.50 7.46 17.83
CA LYS A 30 -14.13 6.25 17.29
C LYS A 30 -13.19 5.40 16.43
N ILE A 31 -11.99 5.89 16.13
CA ILE A 31 -11.03 5.16 15.30
C ILE A 31 -10.46 3.98 16.09
N SER A 32 -10.38 2.83 15.43
CA SER A 32 -9.85 1.58 15.97
C SER A 32 -8.99 0.86 14.93
N ALA A 33 -8.30 -0.21 15.33
CA ALA A 33 -7.56 -1.07 14.39
C ALA A 33 -8.45 -1.65 13.27
N ALA A 34 -9.77 -1.79 13.49
CA ALA A 34 -10.68 -2.29 12.47
C ALA A 34 -10.83 -1.34 11.27
N ASP A 35 -10.62 -0.04 11.45
CA ASP A 35 -10.67 0.98 10.40
C ASP A 35 -9.43 0.96 9.48
N PHE A 36 -8.42 0.16 9.85
CA PHE A 36 -7.19 -0.06 9.10
C PHE A 36 -7.18 -1.38 8.33
N LYS A 37 -8.30 -2.13 8.33
CA LYS A 37 -8.44 -3.37 7.56
C LYS A 37 -8.21 -3.13 6.08
N ILE A 38 -7.49 -4.06 5.44
CA ILE A 38 -7.26 -4.05 4.00
C ILE A 38 -8.60 -4.32 3.28
N THR A 39 -9.41 -5.19 3.86
CA THR A 39 -10.78 -5.48 3.46
C THR A 39 -11.80 -4.50 4.07
N ASP A 40 -11.46 -3.23 4.26
CA ASP A 40 -12.42 -2.24 4.77
C ASP A 40 -13.57 -1.95 3.77
N SER A 41 -14.78 -1.77 4.31
CA SER A 41 -16.01 -1.35 3.61
C SER A 41 -16.43 0.08 3.91
N HIS A 42 -15.83 0.75 4.89
CA HIS A 42 -16.22 2.09 5.32
C HIS A 42 -15.56 3.17 4.47
N TYR A 43 -15.93 3.21 3.18
CA TYR A 43 -15.42 4.23 2.25
C TYR A 43 -15.96 5.63 2.58
N GLY A 44 -15.10 6.64 2.47
CA GLY A 44 -15.46 8.04 2.69
C GLY A 44 -15.30 8.54 4.12
N LEU A 45 -14.92 7.66 5.06
CA LEU A 45 -14.41 8.05 6.38
C LEU A 45 -12.95 8.50 6.21
N ARG A 46 -12.67 9.79 6.39
CA ARG A 46 -11.38 10.38 6.03
C ARG A 46 -10.89 11.42 7.02
N TRP A 47 -9.58 11.60 7.05
CA TRP A 47 -8.92 12.72 7.69
C TRP A 47 -9.23 14.03 6.98
N THR A 48 -8.93 15.15 7.65
CA THR A 48 -8.80 16.42 6.95
C THR A 48 -7.52 16.37 6.12
N PHE A 49 -7.66 16.59 4.82
CA PHE A 49 -6.52 16.61 3.92
C PHE A 49 -6.20 18.02 3.48
N PHE A 50 -4.90 18.29 3.36
CA PHE A 50 -4.36 19.50 2.76
C PHE A 50 -3.68 19.15 1.44
N SER A 51 -3.64 20.10 0.52
CA SER A 51 -2.93 19.98 -0.75
C SER A 51 -1.83 21.03 -0.84
N CYS A 52 -0.69 20.63 -1.42
CA CYS A 52 0.39 21.56 -1.74
C CYS A 52 0.27 22.05 -3.19
N SER A 53 0.20 23.36 -3.41
CA SER A 53 0.16 23.91 -4.78
C SER A 53 1.49 23.77 -5.53
N SER A 54 2.62 23.64 -4.81
CA SER A 54 3.95 23.55 -5.42
C SER A 54 4.23 22.18 -6.03
N CYS A 55 3.85 21.07 -5.37
CA CYS A 55 4.09 19.70 -5.87
C CYS A 55 2.82 18.90 -6.17
N GLY A 56 1.65 19.38 -5.75
CA GLY A 56 0.35 18.70 -5.93
C GLY A 56 0.10 17.54 -4.97
N PHE A 57 0.97 17.32 -3.98
CA PHE A 57 0.80 16.28 -2.98
C PHE A 57 -0.38 16.58 -2.04
N VAL A 58 -1.17 15.56 -1.72
CA VAL A 58 -2.29 15.65 -0.79
C VAL A 58 -2.01 14.74 0.41
N PHE A 59 -2.21 15.25 1.63
CA PHE A 59 -1.81 14.54 2.86
C PHE A 59 -2.70 14.90 4.04
N ALA A 60 -2.78 14.01 5.03
CA ALA A 60 -3.48 14.21 6.28
C ALA A 60 -2.84 15.35 7.09
N ASN A 61 -3.66 16.34 7.48
CA ASN A 61 -3.23 17.42 8.35
C ASN A 61 -4.42 17.86 9.25
N PRO A 62 -4.32 17.70 10.59
CA PRO A 62 -3.17 17.17 11.31
C PRO A 62 -2.94 15.67 11.03
N CYS A 63 -1.67 15.28 10.95
CA CYS A 63 -1.23 13.91 10.69
C CYS A 63 -1.17 13.12 12.01
N PRO A 64 -1.68 11.88 12.07
CA PRO A 64 -1.49 11.02 13.23
C PRO A 64 -0.02 10.65 13.44
N ALA A 65 0.39 10.54 14.70
CA ALA A 65 1.75 10.15 15.06
C ALA A 65 2.06 8.72 14.62
N GLN A 66 3.33 8.47 14.28
CA GLN A 66 3.78 7.18 13.77
C GLN A 66 3.51 6.03 14.75
N GLU A 67 3.70 6.27 16.05
CA GLU A 67 3.48 5.25 17.08
C GLU A 67 2.01 4.83 17.15
N THR A 68 1.09 5.79 16.98
CA THR A 68 -0.35 5.50 16.98
C THR A 68 -0.75 4.67 15.76
N ILE A 69 -0.20 5.00 14.59
CA ILE A 69 -0.47 4.23 13.36
C ILE A 69 0.11 2.82 13.45
N ALA A 70 1.34 2.70 13.95
CA ALA A 70 1.99 1.40 14.16
C ALA A 70 1.19 0.53 15.14
N GLU A 71 0.65 1.10 16.22
CA GLU A 71 -0.21 0.38 17.17
C GLU A 71 -1.51 -0.13 16.53
N PHE A 72 -2.16 0.67 15.67
CA PHE A 72 -3.35 0.22 14.95
C PHE A 72 -3.05 -0.95 14.00
N TYR A 73 -1.93 -0.90 13.27
CA TYR A 73 -1.54 -2.02 12.42
C TYR A 73 -1.08 -3.24 13.20
N ALA A 74 -0.36 -3.08 14.32
CA ALA A 74 0.08 -4.21 15.13
C ALA A 74 -1.10 -5.04 15.66
N ASN A 75 -2.19 -4.35 16.03
CA ASN A 75 -3.43 -4.95 16.52
C ASN A 75 -4.45 -5.25 15.40
N LEU A 76 -4.10 -5.05 14.14
CA LEU A 76 -4.97 -5.34 13.01
C LEU A 76 -5.15 -6.86 12.86
N ALA A 77 -6.40 -7.29 12.71
CA ALA A 77 -6.75 -8.63 12.25
C ALA A 77 -7.71 -8.52 11.06
N ASP A 78 -7.42 -9.24 9.97
CA ASP A 78 -8.22 -9.21 8.75
C ASP A 78 -8.52 -10.64 8.26
N GLU A 79 -9.49 -11.27 8.91
CA GLU A 79 -9.93 -12.64 8.59
C GLU A 79 -10.51 -12.79 7.16
N GLU A 80 -10.98 -11.68 6.57
CA GLU A 80 -11.50 -11.68 5.20
C GLU A 80 -10.38 -11.57 4.15
N TYR A 81 -9.16 -11.15 4.53
CA TYR A 81 -8.05 -10.90 3.60
C TYR A 81 -7.74 -12.11 2.71
N ASN A 82 -7.65 -13.29 3.33
CA ASN A 82 -7.32 -14.54 2.65
C ASN A 82 -8.46 -15.09 1.77
N GLN A 83 -9.68 -14.57 1.93
CA GLN A 83 -10.84 -15.03 1.13
C GLN A 83 -10.73 -14.62 -0.34
N GLU A 84 -9.94 -13.59 -0.65
CA GLU A 84 -9.64 -13.10 -2.00
C GLU A 84 -8.22 -13.47 -2.47
N SER A 85 -7.63 -14.51 -1.90
CA SER A 85 -6.27 -14.94 -2.24
C SER A 85 -6.06 -15.21 -3.73
N GLU A 86 -7.04 -15.82 -4.43
CA GLU A 86 -6.95 -16.02 -5.89
C GLU A 86 -6.93 -14.71 -6.67
N GLY A 87 -7.84 -13.77 -6.36
CA GLY A 87 -7.90 -12.46 -7.03
C GLY A 87 -6.63 -11.64 -6.80
N ARG A 88 -6.15 -11.61 -5.56
CA ARG A 88 -4.86 -11.00 -5.18
C ARG A 88 -3.70 -11.67 -5.90
N GLY A 89 -3.68 -13.00 -5.95
CA GLY A 89 -2.65 -13.76 -6.63
C GLY A 89 -2.56 -13.45 -8.12
N ARG A 90 -3.69 -13.23 -8.81
CA ARG A 90 -3.71 -12.79 -10.22
C ARG A 90 -3.12 -11.38 -10.40
N ASN A 91 -3.39 -10.47 -9.46
CA ASN A 91 -2.80 -9.14 -9.47
C ASN A 91 -1.27 -9.23 -9.31
N PHE A 92 -0.83 -9.97 -8.30
CA PHE A 92 0.57 -10.20 -7.95
C PHE A 92 1.37 -10.92 -9.03
N ALA A 93 0.78 -11.90 -9.71
CA ALA A 93 1.42 -12.59 -10.82
C ALA A 93 1.79 -11.62 -11.97
N THR A 94 0.95 -10.60 -12.20
CA THR A 94 1.24 -9.57 -13.21
C THR A 94 2.46 -8.72 -12.83
N ILE A 95 2.60 -8.41 -11.53
CA ILE A 95 3.75 -7.67 -10.99
C ILE A 95 5.04 -8.49 -11.16
N LEU A 96 5.00 -9.78 -10.80
CA LEU A 96 6.15 -10.69 -10.93
C LEU A 96 6.58 -10.84 -12.41
N GLN A 97 5.63 -11.01 -13.33
CA GLN A 97 5.95 -11.08 -14.76
C GLN A 97 6.68 -9.84 -15.28
N ARG A 98 6.29 -8.65 -14.82
CA ARG A 98 6.91 -7.38 -15.19
C ARG A 98 8.24 -7.14 -14.47
N LEU A 99 8.48 -7.80 -13.34
CA LEU A 99 9.71 -7.74 -12.58
C LEU A 99 10.83 -8.59 -13.21
N LEU A 100 10.49 -9.69 -13.89
CA LEU A 100 11.45 -10.65 -14.47
C LEU A 100 12.61 -10.01 -15.26
N PRO A 101 12.41 -8.99 -16.13
CA PRO A 101 13.50 -8.37 -16.89
C PRO A 101 14.51 -7.63 -16.02
N TYR A 102 14.14 -7.25 -14.78
CA TYR A 102 14.96 -6.44 -13.89
C TYR A 102 15.58 -7.25 -12.74
N ALA A 103 14.92 -8.34 -12.34
CA ALA A 103 15.39 -9.23 -11.29
C ALA A 103 15.01 -10.69 -11.60
N PRO A 104 15.94 -11.53 -12.05
CA PRO A 104 15.65 -12.92 -12.39
C PRO A 104 15.40 -13.78 -11.14
N PRO A 105 14.83 -15.00 -11.30
CA PRO A 105 14.76 -15.99 -10.23
C PRO A 105 16.13 -16.20 -9.55
N GLY A 106 16.11 -16.46 -8.23
CA GLY A 106 17.29 -16.50 -7.35
C GLY A 106 17.61 -15.16 -6.67
N SER A 107 17.08 -14.06 -7.20
CA SER A 107 17.19 -12.73 -6.59
C SER A 107 16.55 -12.70 -5.19
N LEU A 108 17.15 -11.92 -4.29
CA LEU A 108 16.60 -11.68 -2.95
C LEU A 108 15.58 -10.52 -3.02
N LEU A 109 14.35 -10.82 -2.62
CA LEU A 109 13.20 -9.91 -2.62
C LEU A 109 12.70 -9.68 -1.19
N LEU A 110 12.46 -8.42 -0.85
CA LEU A 110 11.77 -8.02 0.38
C LEU A 110 10.39 -7.43 0.04
N ASP A 111 9.33 -7.96 0.64
CA ASP A 111 8.01 -7.34 0.59
C ASP A 111 7.73 -6.60 1.90
N VAL A 112 7.45 -5.30 1.82
CA VAL A 112 7.14 -4.48 2.99
C VAL A 112 5.64 -4.28 3.03
N GLY A 113 5.00 -4.58 4.17
CA GLY A 113 3.54 -4.72 4.24
C GLY A 113 3.08 -6.06 3.67
N ALA A 114 3.80 -7.14 4.00
CA ALA A 114 3.62 -8.46 3.40
C ALA A 114 2.27 -9.11 3.73
N ALA A 115 1.49 -8.56 4.66
CA ALA A 115 0.21 -9.08 5.12
C ALA A 115 0.31 -10.58 5.42
N SER A 116 -0.62 -11.41 4.92
CA SER A 116 -0.58 -12.86 5.13
C SER A 116 0.43 -13.60 4.23
N GLY A 117 1.27 -12.90 3.47
CA GLY A 117 2.35 -13.51 2.68
C GLY A 117 1.94 -14.07 1.32
N ILE A 118 0.75 -13.76 0.80
CA ILE A 118 0.28 -14.25 -0.52
C ILE A 118 1.27 -13.89 -1.64
N PHE A 119 1.73 -12.63 -1.69
CA PHE A 119 2.70 -12.18 -2.69
C PHE A 119 4.03 -12.92 -2.57
N LEU A 120 4.53 -13.06 -1.34
CA LEU A 120 5.79 -13.75 -1.06
C LEU A 120 5.73 -15.25 -1.38
N SER A 121 4.59 -15.92 -1.18
CA SER A 121 4.43 -17.31 -1.60
C SER A 121 4.58 -17.45 -3.11
N LEU A 122 3.91 -16.57 -3.88
CA LEU A 122 4.02 -16.55 -5.35
C LEU A 122 5.43 -16.19 -5.83
N ALA A 123 6.09 -15.25 -5.17
CA ALA A 123 7.47 -14.90 -5.48
C ALA A 123 8.42 -16.08 -5.21
N ARG A 124 8.24 -16.79 -4.09
CA ARG A 124 9.01 -18.00 -3.77
C ARG A 124 8.78 -19.12 -4.79
N GLU A 125 7.55 -19.34 -5.21
CA GLU A 125 7.19 -20.29 -6.28
C GLU A 125 7.79 -19.91 -7.64
N ALA A 126 7.91 -18.61 -7.92
CA ALA A 126 8.61 -18.08 -9.09
C ALA A 126 10.15 -18.13 -8.96
N GLY A 127 10.68 -18.67 -7.87
CA GLY A 127 12.11 -18.92 -7.65
C GLY A 127 12.87 -17.79 -6.97
N TYR A 128 12.20 -16.78 -6.41
CA TYR A 128 12.87 -15.73 -5.62
C TYR A 128 13.22 -16.23 -4.22
N ARG A 129 14.31 -15.70 -3.64
CA ARG A 129 14.54 -15.77 -2.20
C ARG A 129 13.74 -14.63 -1.56
N VAL A 130 12.98 -14.92 -0.52
CA VAL A 130 11.98 -13.97 0.00
C VAL A 130 12.17 -13.67 1.47
N GLU A 131 12.01 -12.40 1.81
CA GLU A 131 11.82 -11.89 3.17
C GLU A 131 10.61 -10.94 3.18
N GLY A 132 10.03 -10.72 4.35
CA GLY A 132 8.91 -9.78 4.47
C GLY A 132 8.86 -9.08 5.81
N ILE A 133 8.29 -7.87 5.80
CA ILE A 133 8.02 -7.05 6.98
C ILE A 133 6.50 -6.87 7.05
N GLU A 134 5.91 -7.18 8.21
CA GLU A 134 4.49 -6.95 8.46
C GLU A 134 4.29 -6.58 9.94
N PRO A 135 3.68 -5.42 10.26
CA PRO A 135 3.42 -5.04 11.65
C PRO A 135 2.34 -5.88 12.34
N SER A 136 1.32 -6.36 11.61
CA SER A 136 0.21 -7.11 12.20
C SER A 136 0.64 -8.48 12.71
N VAL A 137 0.51 -8.69 14.02
CA VAL A 137 0.80 -9.98 14.67
C VAL A 137 -0.08 -11.10 14.09
N ALA A 138 -1.35 -10.80 13.82
CA ALA A 138 -2.29 -11.77 13.27
C ALA A 138 -1.93 -12.17 11.82
N LEU A 139 -1.54 -11.22 10.97
CA LEU A 139 -1.18 -11.50 9.58
C LEU A 139 0.17 -12.22 9.47
N VAL A 140 1.14 -11.90 10.35
CA VAL A 140 2.40 -12.66 10.46
C VAL A 140 2.13 -14.11 10.84
N ALA A 141 1.25 -14.37 11.80
CA ALA A 141 0.87 -15.72 12.19
C ALA A 141 0.18 -16.47 11.03
N ASP A 142 -0.65 -15.78 10.25
CA ASP A 142 -1.26 -16.34 9.04
C ASP A 142 -0.21 -16.68 7.97
N ALA A 143 0.80 -15.85 7.76
CA ALA A 143 1.87 -16.11 6.80
C ALA A 143 2.67 -17.37 7.13
N GLU A 144 2.99 -17.58 8.41
CA GLU A 144 3.65 -18.80 8.87
C GLU A 144 2.73 -20.01 8.72
N ARG A 145 1.48 -19.90 9.17
CA ARG A 145 0.51 -21.00 9.15
C ARG A 145 0.12 -21.45 7.75
N LEU A 146 -0.07 -20.52 6.81
CA LEU A 146 -0.58 -20.80 5.47
C LEU A 146 0.53 -21.13 4.47
N TYR A 147 1.70 -20.49 4.61
CA TYR A 147 2.76 -20.53 3.60
C TYR A 147 4.12 -20.93 4.17
N GLY A 148 4.25 -21.15 5.48
CA GLY A 148 5.54 -21.40 6.13
C GLY A 148 6.52 -20.24 5.98
N LEU A 149 6.01 -19.00 5.89
CA LEU A 149 6.81 -17.79 5.74
C LEU A 149 7.06 -17.17 7.12
N LYS A 150 8.33 -16.98 7.47
CA LYS A 150 8.74 -16.27 8.67
C LYS A 150 8.96 -14.79 8.33
N LEU A 151 7.96 -13.97 8.63
CA LEU A 151 8.03 -12.53 8.42
C LEU A 151 8.66 -11.85 9.65
N PHE A 152 9.31 -10.71 9.43
CA PHE A 152 9.66 -9.79 10.51
C PHE A 152 8.39 -9.07 10.98
N CYS A 153 8.00 -9.35 12.24
CA CYS A 153 6.85 -8.71 12.86
C CYS A 153 7.22 -7.30 13.35
N GLY A 154 6.90 -6.27 12.58
CA GLY A 154 7.22 -4.90 12.93
C GLY A 154 7.18 -3.95 11.74
N THR A 155 7.82 -2.79 11.92
CA THR A 155 7.91 -1.72 10.92
C THR A 155 9.26 -1.68 10.23
N VAL A 156 9.36 -0.95 9.11
CA VAL A 156 10.62 -0.74 8.38
C VAL A 156 11.67 -0.07 9.26
N GLU A 157 11.25 0.84 10.14
CA GLU A 157 12.12 1.56 11.06
C GLU A 157 12.75 0.66 12.13
N GLN A 158 12.11 -0.47 12.44
CA GLN A 158 12.60 -1.47 13.39
C GLN A 158 13.39 -2.59 12.70
N PHE A 159 13.32 -2.70 11.38
CA PHE A 159 13.96 -3.76 10.63
C PHE A 159 15.45 -3.49 10.44
N CYS A 160 16.28 -4.34 11.04
CA CYS A 160 17.73 -4.26 10.95
C CYS A 160 18.28 -5.48 10.21
N THR A 161 18.97 -5.25 9.09
CA THR A 161 19.64 -6.31 8.33
C THR A 161 20.91 -5.83 7.66
N ASN A 162 21.85 -6.74 7.45
CA ASN A 162 23.04 -6.52 6.62
C ASN A 162 22.82 -6.95 5.17
N GLU A 163 21.73 -7.68 4.90
CA GLU A 163 21.38 -8.13 3.56
C GLU A 163 21.09 -6.95 2.63
N LYS A 164 21.29 -7.19 1.33
CA LYS A 164 20.97 -6.25 0.27
C LYS A 164 20.00 -6.88 -0.72
N PHE A 165 18.84 -6.26 -0.85
CA PHE A 165 17.77 -6.79 -1.67
C PHE A 165 17.95 -6.34 -3.12
N ALA A 166 17.81 -7.29 -4.05
CA ALA A 166 17.72 -6.95 -5.47
C ALA A 166 16.37 -6.30 -5.78
N VAL A 167 15.33 -6.64 -5.01
CA VAL A 167 13.98 -6.10 -5.16
C VAL A 167 13.37 -5.78 -3.80
N ILE A 168 12.73 -4.63 -3.69
CA ILE A 168 11.78 -4.30 -2.62
C ILE A 168 10.42 -4.02 -3.25
N THR A 169 9.34 -4.55 -2.67
CA THR A 169 7.96 -4.28 -3.10
C THR A 169 7.17 -3.53 -2.03
N LEU A 170 6.36 -2.55 -2.47
CA LEU A 170 5.42 -1.75 -1.69
C LEU A 170 4.05 -1.84 -2.36
N LEU A 171 3.25 -2.82 -1.98
CA LEU A 171 1.96 -3.07 -2.61
C LEU A 171 0.84 -2.49 -1.73
N ASP A 172 0.37 -1.28 -2.06
CA ASP A 172 -0.60 -0.50 -1.27
C ASP A 172 -0.08 -0.15 0.14
N VAL A 173 1.12 0.44 0.20
CA VAL A 173 1.83 0.72 1.47
C VAL A 173 2.26 2.18 1.58
N LEU A 174 2.73 2.78 0.48
CA LEU A 174 3.31 4.13 0.50
C LEU A 174 2.29 5.20 0.93
N GLU A 175 1.00 4.99 0.66
CA GLU A 175 -0.09 5.87 1.06
C GLU A 175 -0.39 5.84 2.57
N HIS A 176 0.10 4.83 3.29
CA HIS A 176 -0.19 4.57 4.70
C HIS A 176 0.85 5.13 5.67
N VAL A 177 2.05 5.48 5.18
CA VAL A 177 3.18 5.87 6.05
C VAL A 177 3.07 7.31 6.53
N THR A 178 3.56 7.63 7.72
CA THR A 178 3.50 8.99 8.27
C THR A 178 4.57 9.92 7.69
N ASP A 179 5.74 9.38 7.35
CA ASP A 179 6.85 10.10 6.72
C ASP A 179 7.39 9.31 5.50
N PRO A 180 6.85 9.57 4.29
CA PRO A 180 7.30 8.91 3.06
C PRO A 180 8.79 9.13 2.76
N GLY A 181 9.38 10.23 3.20
CA GLY A 181 10.77 10.56 2.90
C GLY A 181 11.73 9.71 3.72
N THR A 182 11.54 9.64 5.03
CA THR A 182 12.33 8.77 5.91
C THR A 182 12.12 7.30 5.55
N PHE A 183 10.88 6.91 5.26
CA PHE A 183 10.54 5.56 4.82
C PHE A 183 11.33 5.13 3.58
N LEU A 184 11.31 5.94 2.51
CA LEU A 184 12.07 5.64 1.29
C LEU A 184 13.58 5.68 1.49
N LYS A 185 14.09 6.52 2.40
CA LYS A 185 15.52 6.54 2.75
C LYS A 185 15.96 5.20 3.35
N ASN A 186 15.15 4.61 4.24
CA ASN A 186 15.43 3.28 4.81
C ASN A 186 15.42 2.20 3.74
N LEU A 187 14.40 2.17 2.88
CA LEU A 187 14.32 1.21 1.77
C LEU A 187 15.48 1.34 0.77
N ASN A 188 15.88 2.58 0.46
CA ASN A 188 17.08 2.81 -0.36
C ASN A 188 18.32 2.21 0.31
N GLY A 189 18.44 2.30 1.64
CA GLY A 189 19.50 1.66 2.42
C GLY A 189 19.52 0.13 2.33
N PHE A 190 18.35 -0.50 2.23
CA PHE A 190 18.20 -1.96 2.12
C PHE A 190 18.45 -2.49 0.70
N LEU A 191 18.25 -1.68 -0.34
CA LEU A 191 18.49 -2.09 -1.73
C LEU A 191 19.98 -2.27 -2.06
N ALA A 192 20.27 -3.34 -2.79
CA ALA A 192 21.53 -3.52 -3.50
C ALA A 192 21.76 -2.38 -4.52
N PRO A 193 23.01 -2.07 -4.89
CA PRO A 193 23.31 -1.21 -6.03
C PRO A 193 22.55 -1.69 -7.28
N GLY A 194 21.86 -0.78 -7.96
CA GLY A 194 21.03 -1.09 -9.12
C GLY A 194 19.75 -1.90 -8.83
N GLY A 195 19.44 -2.17 -7.56
CA GLY A 195 18.21 -2.86 -7.14
C GLY A 195 16.93 -2.06 -7.45
N MET A 196 15.82 -2.78 -7.45
CA MET A 196 14.51 -2.30 -7.86
C MET A 196 13.58 -2.08 -6.68
N LEU A 197 12.89 -0.95 -6.66
CA LEU A 197 11.73 -0.72 -5.80
C LEU A 197 10.47 -0.72 -6.67
N VAL A 198 9.52 -1.58 -6.34
CA VAL A 198 8.22 -1.69 -7.04
C VAL A 198 7.14 -1.13 -6.13
N ILE A 199 6.32 -0.21 -6.64
CA ILE A 199 5.30 0.47 -5.86
C ILE A 199 3.96 0.38 -6.57
N VAL A 200 2.93 -0.09 -5.86
CA VAL A 200 1.53 0.11 -6.21
C VAL A 200 0.93 1.09 -5.22
N THR A 201 0.32 2.17 -5.72
CA THR A 201 -0.28 3.20 -4.86
C THR A 201 -1.36 4.00 -5.61
N PRO A 202 -2.39 4.55 -4.94
CA PRO A 202 -3.44 5.34 -5.56
C PRO A 202 -2.94 6.61 -6.28
N ASP A 203 -3.64 6.99 -7.35
CA ASP A 203 -3.44 8.23 -8.11
C ASP A 203 -4.58 9.22 -7.88
N ILE A 204 -4.31 10.23 -7.04
CA ILE A 204 -5.27 11.32 -6.79
C ILE A 204 -5.52 12.18 -8.04
N GLY A 205 -4.61 12.13 -9.03
CA GLY A 205 -4.77 12.80 -10.32
C GLY A 205 -5.69 12.08 -11.29
N SER A 206 -6.20 10.90 -10.93
CA SER A 206 -7.01 10.06 -11.83
C SER A 206 -8.40 10.65 -12.11
N LEU A 207 -8.98 10.28 -13.26
CA LEU A 207 -10.35 10.67 -13.61
C LEU A 207 -11.35 10.10 -12.59
N ALA A 208 -11.14 8.88 -12.11
CA ALA A 208 -11.99 8.27 -11.09
C ALA A 208 -12.00 9.09 -9.79
N ALA A 209 -10.83 9.51 -9.30
CA ALA A 209 -10.73 10.37 -8.12
C ALA A 209 -11.49 11.70 -8.32
N ARG A 210 -11.34 12.31 -9.51
CA ARG A 210 -12.03 13.57 -9.85
C ARG A 210 -13.55 13.42 -9.91
N ILE A 211 -14.06 12.35 -10.53
CA ILE A 211 -15.50 12.11 -10.67
C ILE A 211 -16.13 11.76 -9.32
N MET A 212 -15.47 10.89 -8.54
CA MET A 212 -16.01 10.44 -7.25
C MET A 212 -15.86 11.51 -6.15
N GLY A 213 -14.94 12.46 -6.32
CA GLY A 213 -14.67 13.52 -5.35
C GLY A 213 -14.48 12.97 -3.95
N GLY A 214 -15.14 13.56 -2.95
CA GLY A 214 -15.07 13.13 -1.55
C GLY A 214 -15.55 11.69 -1.25
N ARG A 215 -16.12 10.99 -2.24
CA ARG A 215 -16.57 9.59 -2.12
C ARG A 215 -15.62 8.60 -2.81
N TRP A 216 -14.45 9.05 -3.29
CA TRP A 216 -13.46 8.16 -3.88
C TRP A 216 -13.07 7.07 -2.88
N TRP A 217 -13.13 5.81 -3.31
CA TRP A 217 -12.93 4.63 -2.46
C TRP A 217 -11.54 4.53 -1.81
N HIS A 218 -10.53 5.28 -2.27
CA HIS A 218 -9.23 5.37 -1.60
C HIS A 218 -9.22 6.39 -0.44
N TYR A 219 -10.28 7.17 -0.24
CA TYR A 219 -10.47 7.95 0.98
C TYR A 219 -10.97 7.06 2.11
N ARG A 220 -10.01 6.54 2.88
CA ARG A 220 -10.21 5.72 4.08
C ARG A 220 -9.27 6.21 5.17
N VAL A 221 -9.55 5.83 6.42
CA VAL A 221 -8.75 6.24 7.59
C VAL A 221 -7.29 5.76 7.48
N ALA A 222 -7.06 4.59 6.88
CA ALA A 222 -5.70 4.07 6.71
C ALA A 222 -4.82 4.89 5.75
N HIS A 223 -5.41 5.65 4.82
CA HIS A 223 -4.69 6.37 3.77
C HIS A 223 -4.38 7.80 4.23
N LEU A 224 -3.11 8.06 4.51
CA LEU A 224 -2.61 9.35 4.98
C LEU A 224 -2.09 10.22 3.84
N ASN A 225 -1.60 9.60 2.77
CA ASN A 225 -0.92 10.27 1.66
C ASN A 225 -1.58 9.94 0.32
N PHE A 226 -1.62 10.93 -0.57
CA PHE A 226 -2.22 10.81 -1.88
C PHE A 226 -1.31 11.47 -2.91
N PHE A 227 -0.78 10.64 -3.80
CA PHE A 227 0.18 11.05 -4.81
C PHE A 227 -0.51 11.24 -6.16
N ASN A 228 -0.09 12.26 -6.90
CA ASN A 228 -0.28 12.33 -8.34
C ASN A 228 1.04 12.03 -9.05
N SER A 229 1.04 12.00 -10.39
CA SER A 229 2.25 11.76 -11.17
C SER A 229 3.41 12.69 -10.81
N ARG A 230 3.17 13.97 -10.54
CA ARG A 230 4.22 14.96 -10.25
C ARG A 230 4.82 14.72 -8.87
N SER A 231 3.99 14.57 -7.84
CA SER A 231 4.46 14.34 -6.47
C SER A 231 5.17 13.00 -6.33
N LEU A 232 4.71 11.96 -7.05
CA LEU A 232 5.33 10.64 -7.02
C LEU A 232 6.71 10.65 -7.68
N VAL A 233 6.85 11.23 -8.89
CA VAL A 233 8.15 11.37 -9.56
C VAL A 233 9.13 12.14 -8.69
N TRP A 234 8.69 13.28 -8.15
CA TRP A 234 9.51 14.12 -7.29
C TRP A 234 10.01 13.36 -6.05
N LEU A 235 9.13 12.58 -5.41
CA LEU A 235 9.48 11.78 -4.25
C LEU A 235 10.54 10.73 -4.59
N MET A 236 10.35 10.00 -5.69
CA MET A 236 11.32 8.99 -6.14
C MET A 236 12.68 9.62 -6.42
N GLU A 237 12.73 10.68 -7.21
CA GLU A 237 13.98 11.33 -7.60
C GLU A 237 14.74 11.91 -6.41
N LYS A 238 14.05 12.59 -5.49
CA LYS A 238 14.65 13.16 -4.28
C LYS A 238 15.28 12.08 -3.39
N HIS A 239 14.70 10.88 -3.36
CA HIS A 239 15.18 9.78 -2.54
C HIS A 239 16.12 8.81 -3.29
N GLY A 240 16.70 9.26 -4.40
CA GLY A 240 17.77 8.54 -5.09
C GLY A 240 17.27 7.39 -5.97
N PHE A 241 16.05 7.52 -6.50
CA PHE A 241 15.46 6.56 -7.43
C PHE A 241 15.24 7.17 -8.81
N GLU A 242 15.27 6.31 -9.83
CA GLU A 242 14.93 6.64 -11.21
C GLU A 242 13.78 5.75 -11.66
N ILE A 243 12.73 6.34 -12.26
CA ILE A 243 11.58 5.57 -12.75
C ILE A 243 11.94 4.90 -14.08
N VAL A 244 11.88 3.56 -14.12
CA VAL A 244 12.16 2.78 -15.34
C VAL A 244 10.89 2.26 -16.02
N LEU A 245 9.81 2.08 -15.26
CA LEU A 245 8.52 1.64 -15.78
C LEU A 245 7.39 2.29 -14.99
N ARG A 246 6.36 2.74 -15.71
CA ARG A 246 5.10 3.22 -15.12
C ARG A 246 3.92 2.63 -15.89
N LYS A 247 3.01 2.00 -15.16
CA LYS A 247 1.76 1.41 -15.67
C LYS A 247 0.59 1.80 -14.78
N ARG A 248 -0.61 1.59 -15.30
CA ARG A 248 -1.84 1.65 -14.53
C ARG A 248 -2.12 0.28 -13.97
N PHE A 249 -2.37 0.21 -12.67
CA PHE A 249 -2.72 -1.05 -12.02
C PHE A 249 -4.15 -1.44 -12.41
N ALA A 250 -4.39 -2.74 -12.57
CA ALA A 250 -5.70 -3.28 -12.85
C ALA A 250 -6.02 -4.33 -11.78
N TRP A 251 -7.16 -4.16 -11.14
CA TRP A 251 -7.58 -4.99 -10.02
C TRP A 251 -8.38 -6.19 -10.50
N ASN A 252 -7.98 -7.38 -10.10
CA ASN A 252 -8.77 -8.59 -10.24
C ASN A 252 -9.46 -8.87 -8.91
N PHE A 253 -10.78 -8.87 -8.93
CA PHE A 253 -11.62 -9.25 -7.79
C PHE A 253 -12.54 -10.38 -8.19
N SER A 254 -12.90 -11.25 -7.24
CA SER A 254 -13.99 -12.17 -7.48
C SER A 254 -15.33 -11.42 -7.63
N ALA A 255 -16.25 -11.94 -8.42
CA ALA A 255 -17.59 -11.37 -8.54
C ALA A 255 -18.30 -11.39 -7.18
N TYR A 256 -18.03 -12.41 -6.36
CA TYR A 256 -18.52 -12.51 -4.99
C TYR A 256 -18.04 -11.33 -4.13
N TYR A 257 -16.76 -10.97 -4.19
CA TYR A 257 -16.21 -9.84 -3.46
C TYR A 257 -16.88 -8.53 -3.81
N LEU A 258 -17.01 -8.24 -5.10
CA LEU A 258 -17.65 -7.01 -5.57
C LEU A 258 -19.12 -6.95 -5.14
N LEU A 259 -19.86 -8.05 -5.28
CA LEU A 259 -21.27 -8.11 -4.90
C LEU A 259 -21.48 -7.92 -3.40
N THR A 260 -20.67 -8.56 -2.56
CA THR A 260 -20.79 -8.44 -1.10
C THR A 260 -20.35 -7.08 -0.57
N ARG A 261 -19.56 -6.31 -1.32
CA ARG A 261 -19.26 -4.90 -1.01
C ARG A 261 -20.40 -3.96 -1.36
N LEU A 262 -21.07 -4.21 -2.49
CA LEU A 262 -22.20 -3.39 -2.93
C LEU A 262 -23.48 -3.71 -2.17
N LEU A 263 -23.69 -4.98 -1.83
CA LEU A 263 -24.90 -5.50 -1.20
C LEU A 263 -24.52 -6.44 -0.04
N PRO A 264 -24.12 -5.90 1.13
CA PRO A 264 -23.63 -6.70 2.26
C PRO A 264 -24.63 -7.77 2.78
N PHE A 265 -25.93 -7.55 2.59
CA PHE A 265 -26.98 -8.51 2.96
C PHE A 265 -26.99 -9.78 2.08
N LEU A 266 -26.27 -9.80 0.95
CA LEU A 266 -26.13 -10.96 0.09
C LEU A 266 -25.02 -11.94 0.55
N LYS A 267 -24.37 -11.69 1.69
CA LYS A 267 -23.40 -12.64 2.27
C LYS A 267 -24.13 -13.97 2.57
N GLY A 268 -23.75 -15.05 1.89
CA GLY A 268 -24.36 -16.37 2.06
C GLY A 268 -23.65 -17.49 1.30
N LYS A 269 -23.69 -18.72 1.84
CA LYS A 269 -22.95 -19.88 1.31
C LYS A 269 -23.31 -20.24 -0.15
N ALA A 270 -24.57 -20.03 -0.57
CA ALA A 270 -25.03 -20.40 -1.91
C ALA A 270 -24.46 -19.51 -3.03
N LEU A 271 -24.34 -18.19 -2.80
CA LEU A 271 -23.70 -17.27 -3.75
C LEU A 271 -22.19 -17.51 -3.86
N GLN A 272 -21.57 -18.01 -2.78
CA GLN A 272 -20.12 -18.09 -2.63
C GLN A 272 -19.45 -19.05 -3.61
N THR A 273 -20.06 -20.20 -3.92
CA THR A 273 -19.37 -21.33 -4.59
C THR A 273 -19.03 -21.06 -6.06
N TRP A 274 -19.91 -20.39 -6.81
CA TRP A 274 -19.66 -20.08 -8.23
C TRP A 274 -19.08 -18.68 -8.43
N LEU A 275 -19.58 -17.67 -7.71
CA LEU A 275 -19.15 -16.28 -7.89
C LEU A 275 -17.70 -16.02 -7.44
N LYS A 276 -17.14 -16.86 -6.56
CA LYS A 276 -15.70 -16.77 -6.23
C LYS A 276 -14.80 -17.21 -7.39
N LYS A 277 -15.28 -18.07 -8.29
CA LYS A 277 -14.50 -18.54 -9.45
C LYS A 277 -14.51 -17.52 -10.58
N LEU A 278 -15.60 -16.77 -10.72
CA LEU A 278 -15.70 -15.69 -11.70
C LEU A 278 -14.91 -14.48 -11.21
N HIS A 279 -13.85 -14.10 -11.93
CA HIS A 279 -13.05 -12.93 -11.61
C HIS A 279 -13.24 -11.85 -12.64
N LEU A 280 -13.37 -10.61 -12.17
CA LEU A 280 -13.54 -9.42 -12.99
C LEU A 280 -12.28 -8.57 -12.87
N LYS A 281 -11.71 -8.23 -14.03
CA LYS A 281 -10.59 -7.31 -14.14
C LYS A 281 -11.13 -5.89 -14.26
N LEU A 282 -11.03 -5.12 -13.18
CA LEU A 282 -11.43 -3.72 -13.11
C LEU A 282 -10.21 -2.82 -13.35
N GLN A 283 -10.25 -2.07 -14.45
CA GLN A 283 -9.22 -1.11 -14.78
C GLN A 283 -9.76 0.31 -14.61
N LEU A 284 -9.81 0.76 -13.36
CA LEU A 284 -10.28 2.11 -13.01
C LEU A 284 -9.26 3.21 -13.33
N HIS A 285 -8.03 2.82 -13.71
CA HIS A 285 -6.91 3.72 -14.02
C HIS A 285 -6.59 4.70 -12.88
N ASP A 286 -6.88 4.33 -11.65
CA ASP A 286 -6.79 5.17 -10.47
C ASP A 286 -5.70 4.77 -9.48
N SER A 287 -4.90 3.77 -9.84
CA SER A 287 -3.67 3.40 -9.14
C SER A 287 -2.50 3.33 -10.13
N TRP A 288 -1.33 3.74 -9.64
CA TRP A 288 -0.06 3.56 -10.32
C TRP A 288 0.55 2.22 -9.94
N GLU A 289 1.27 1.64 -10.90
CA GLU A 289 2.26 0.59 -10.69
C GLU A 289 3.57 1.12 -11.28
N ILE A 290 4.56 1.40 -10.43
CA ILE A 290 5.85 1.93 -10.85
C ILE A 290 6.99 1.01 -10.43
N TYR A 291 8.00 0.95 -11.29
CA TYR A 291 9.26 0.29 -11.02
C TYR A 291 10.31 1.37 -11.06
N VAL A 292 11.07 1.49 -9.98
CA VAL A 292 12.12 2.47 -9.86
C VAL A 292 13.42 1.79 -9.51
N LYS A 293 14.50 2.20 -10.17
CA LYS A 293 15.84 1.69 -9.94
C LYS A 293 16.57 2.60 -8.95
N LYS A 294 17.30 2.01 -8.01
CA LYS A 294 18.21 2.77 -7.15
C LYS A 294 19.33 3.37 -8.00
N LYS A 295 19.50 4.69 -7.93
CA LYS A 295 20.60 5.40 -8.60
C LYS A 295 21.94 4.94 -8.02
N GLU A 296 22.90 4.69 -8.89
CA GLU A 296 24.29 4.53 -8.50
C GLU A 296 24.78 5.89 -7.97
N ARG A 297 25.34 5.90 -6.77
CA ARG A 297 25.95 7.10 -6.17
C ARG A 297 27.43 7.12 -6.45
#